data_AF-A0A6N8X1A9-F1
#
_entry.id   AF-A0A6N8X1A9-F1
#
_cell.length_a   1.000
_cell.length_b   1.000
_cell.length_c   1.000
_cell.angle_alpha   90.00
_cell.angle_beta   90.00
_cell.angle_gamma   90.00
#
_symmetry.space_group_name_H-M   'P 1'
#
loop_
_entity.id
_entity.type
_entity.pdbx_description
1 polymer ?
#
loop_
_entity_poly.entity_id
_entity_poly.type
_entity_poly.pdbx_seq_one_letter_code
_entity_poly.pdbx_strand_id
1 'polypeptide(L)'
;MIRTAVVVSLLAPLACVDSGAPPQPAATVTDSAGIRIVTTPPGDLVYAELAAEPVLSIGEFSGPDELLFGRIQSVRRDAAGNLVVADGQAHQIRIFDPQGRHLQSVGRAGAGPG
;
A
#
# COMPACT_ATOMS: atom_id res chain seq x y z
N MET A 1 22.46 -67.91 29.62
CA MET A 1 21.46 -67.30 28.71
C MET A 1 22.22 -66.44 27.71
N ILE A 2 22.03 -66.72 26.42
CA ILE A 2 22.68 -66.12 25.25
C ILE A 2 21.91 -64.84 24.87
N ARG A 3 22.61 -63.76 24.46
CA ARG A 3 22.33 -62.93 23.26
C ARG A 3 23.13 -61.61 23.22
N THR A 4 24.16 -61.65 22.38
CA THR A 4 24.53 -60.72 21.29
C THR A 4 23.93 -59.29 21.24
N ALA A 5 24.86 -58.35 21.05
CA ALA A 5 24.86 -56.98 20.52
C ALA A 5 23.60 -56.39 19.83
N VAL A 6 23.50 -55.05 19.85
CA VAL A 6 23.56 -54.17 18.65
C VAL A 6 23.66 -52.71 19.11
N VAL A 7 24.66 -51.99 18.57
CA VAL A 7 24.76 -50.52 18.61
C VAL A 7 23.81 -49.96 17.55
N VAL A 8 22.91 -49.05 17.91
CA VAL A 8 22.21 -48.19 16.95
C VAL A 8 22.53 -46.73 17.29
N SER A 9 23.39 -46.16 16.46
CA SER A 9 23.59 -44.73 16.28
C SER A 9 22.30 -44.11 15.74
N LEU A 10 21.75 -43.11 16.43
CA LEU A 10 20.72 -42.23 15.87
C LEU A 10 21.28 -40.82 15.71
N LEU A 11 21.61 -40.50 14.45
CA LEU A 11 21.84 -39.16 13.93
C LEU A 11 20.58 -38.30 14.15
N ALA A 12 20.71 -37.13 14.76
CA ALA A 12 19.70 -36.07 14.68
C ALA A 12 20.30 -34.91 13.85
N PRO A 13 19.67 -34.52 12.73
CA PRO A 13 20.22 -33.58 11.76
C PRO A 13 20.21 -32.14 12.27
N LEU A 14 21.15 -31.36 11.71
CA LEU A 14 21.26 -29.91 11.85
C LEU A 14 19.91 -29.24 11.62
N ALA A 15 19.40 -28.55 12.64
CA ALA A 15 18.38 -27.53 12.44
C ALA A 15 19.04 -26.32 11.76
N CYS A 16 18.87 -26.20 10.44
CA CYS A 16 19.18 -24.98 9.72
C CYS A 16 18.30 -23.85 10.26
N VAL A 17 18.95 -22.83 10.81
CA VAL A 17 18.32 -21.56 11.16
C VAL A 17 17.94 -20.85 9.86
N ASP A 18 16.64 -20.76 9.58
CA ASP A 18 16.09 -19.92 8.52
C ASP A 18 16.25 -18.46 8.95
N SER A 19 17.34 -17.84 8.51
CA SER A 19 17.57 -16.41 8.73
C SER A 19 16.79 -15.67 7.65
N GLY A 20 15.65 -15.09 8.01
CA GLY A 20 14.82 -14.22 7.17
C GLY A 20 15.55 -12.93 6.77
N ALA A 21 16.63 -13.06 6.00
CA ALA A 21 17.27 -11.95 5.34
C ALA A 21 16.45 -11.60 4.09
N PRO A 22 16.12 -10.31 3.86
CA PRO A 22 15.53 -9.92 2.59
C PRO A 22 16.47 -10.34 1.45
N PRO A 23 15.94 -10.78 0.29
CA PRO A 23 16.77 -11.21 -0.83
C PRO A 23 17.72 -10.06 -1.19
N GLN A 24 19.02 -10.28 -0.96
CA GLN A 24 20.02 -9.31 -1.36
C GLN A 24 20.03 -9.23 -2.88
N PRO A 25 20.07 -8.02 -3.48
CA PRO A 25 20.03 -7.89 -4.93
C PRO A 25 21.16 -8.71 -5.54
N ALA A 26 20.75 -9.68 -6.37
CA ALA A 26 21.64 -10.63 -6.99
C ALA A 26 22.61 -9.90 -7.94
N ALA A 27 23.89 -10.21 -7.75
CA ALA A 27 25.04 -9.80 -8.56
C ALA A 27 25.34 -8.28 -8.59
N THR A 28 26.31 -7.90 -7.75
CA THR A 28 27.11 -6.70 -7.99
C THR A 28 28.23 -7.06 -8.97
N VAL A 29 28.28 -6.45 -10.16
CA VAL A 29 29.41 -6.58 -11.09
C VAL A 29 30.23 -5.29 -11.04
N THR A 30 31.53 -5.39 -10.80
CA THR A 30 32.45 -4.23 -10.83
C THR A 30 33.29 -4.31 -12.10
N ASP A 31 33.38 -3.22 -12.86
CA ASP A 31 34.24 -3.17 -14.05
C ASP A 31 35.73 -2.99 -13.69
N SER A 32 36.61 -3.04 -14.69
CA SER A 32 38.06 -2.85 -14.49
C SER A 32 38.45 -1.44 -14.00
N ALA A 33 37.52 -0.49 -14.04
CA ALA A 33 37.69 0.88 -13.53
C ALA A 33 37.15 1.05 -12.10
N GLY A 34 36.64 -0.02 -11.47
CA GLY A 34 36.10 0.04 -10.11
C GLY A 34 34.66 0.60 -10.04
N ILE A 35 33.98 0.78 -11.17
CA ILE A 35 32.59 1.22 -11.21
C ILE A 35 31.68 0.03 -10.91
N ARG A 36 30.76 0.26 -9.98
CA ARG A 36 29.75 -0.73 -9.59
C ARG A 36 28.56 -0.68 -10.54
N ILE A 37 28.38 -1.73 -11.32
CA ILE A 37 27.22 -1.96 -12.18
C ILE A 37 26.27 -2.93 -11.47
N VAL A 38 25.04 -2.47 -11.22
CA VAL A 38 23.97 -3.28 -10.66
C VAL A 38 22.93 -3.50 -11.75
N THR A 39 22.81 -4.74 -12.23
CA THR A 39 21.78 -5.12 -13.21
C THR A 39 20.66 -5.83 -12.47
N THR A 40 19.51 -5.16 -12.32
CA THR A 40 18.29 -5.83 -11.86
C THR A 40 17.61 -6.39 -13.10
N PRO A 41 17.58 -7.72 -13.30
CA PRO A 41 16.81 -8.29 -14.41
C PRO A 41 15.35 -7.84 -14.27
N PRO A 42 14.62 -7.63 -15.38
CA PRO A 42 13.19 -7.37 -15.30
C PRO A 42 12.54 -8.61 -14.68
N GLY A 43 12.28 -8.55 -13.37
CA GLY A 43 11.34 -9.47 -12.74
C GLY A 43 9.93 -9.15 -13.24
N ASP A 44 9.00 -10.06 -13.02
CA ASP A 44 7.56 -9.73 -13.10
C ASP A 44 7.25 -8.72 -12.00
N LEU A 45 7.51 -7.43 -12.27
CA LEU A 45 7.27 -6.34 -11.33
C LEU A 45 5.76 -6.09 -11.28
N VAL A 46 5.08 -6.85 -10.43
CA VAL A 46 3.71 -6.55 -10.01
C VAL A 46 3.78 -5.42 -8.98
N TYR A 47 3.54 -4.18 -9.43
CA TYR A 47 3.54 -3.00 -8.57
C TYR A 47 2.33 -2.92 -7.64
N ALA A 48 1.18 -3.41 -8.12
CA ALA A 48 -0.05 -3.55 -7.36
C ALA A 48 -1.00 -4.52 -8.08
N GLU A 49 -1.85 -5.19 -7.31
CA GLU A 49 -3.00 -5.91 -7.81
C GLU A 49 -4.25 -5.06 -7.55
N LEU A 50 -5.10 -4.90 -8.56
CA LEU A 50 -6.36 -4.18 -8.43
C LEU A 50 -7.43 -5.12 -7.88
N ALA A 51 -8.11 -4.70 -6.82
CA ALA A 51 -9.31 -5.38 -6.36
C ALA A 51 -10.39 -5.31 -7.44
N ALA A 52 -11.14 -6.40 -7.62
CA ALA A 52 -12.25 -6.46 -8.56
C ALA A 52 -13.38 -5.48 -8.19
N GLU A 53 -13.61 -5.28 -6.89
CA GLU A 53 -14.62 -4.39 -6.36
C GLU A 53 -13.98 -3.20 -5.62
N PRO A 54 -14.60 -2.01 -5.66
CA PRO A 54 -14.12 -0.87 -4.91
C PRO A 54 -14.20 -1.15 -3.40
N VAL A 55 -13.09 -0.91 -2.70
CA VAL A 55 -13.03 -1.00 -1.23
C VAL A 55 -13.87 0.09 -0.55
N LEU A 56 -14.07 1.21 -1.23
CA LEU A 56 -14.85 2.34 -0.74
C LEU A 56 -15.43 3.12 -1.93
N SER A 57 -16.72 3.44 -1.84
CA SER A 57 -17.40 4.36 -2.77
C SER A 57 -17.99 5.51 -1.95
N ILE A 58 -17.67 6.74 -2.34
CA ILE A 58 -18.19 7.96 -1.72
C ILE A 58 -18.85 8.77 -2.82
N GLY A 59 -20.16 8.94 -2.69
CA GLY A 59 -20.94 9.69 -3.66
C GLY A 59 -22.30 9.06 -3.86
N GLU A 60 -23.31 9.89 -3.98
CA GLU A 60 -24.68 9.48 -4.29
C GLU A 60 -25.22 10.34 -5.45
N PHE A 61 -26.12 9.77 -6.24
CA PHE A 61 -26.82 10.54 -7.28
C PHE A 61 -27.97 11.37 -6.68
N SER A 62 -28.54 10.89 -5.58
CA SER A 62 -29.59 11.55 -4.81
C SER A 62 -29.42 11.16 -3.36
N GLY A 63 -29.37 12.14 -2.46
CA GLY A 63 -29.00 11.93 -1.07
C GLY A 63 -28.56 13.21 -0.36
N PRO A 64 -27.88 13.08 0.78
CA PRO A 64 -27.33 14.22 1.53
C PRO A 64 -26.33 15.03 0.71
N ASP A 65 -26.36 16.36 0.86
CA ASP A 65 -25.53 17.30 0.10
C ASP A 65 -24.03 16.95 0.14
N GLU A 66 -23.52 16.49 1.28
CA GLU A 66 -22.13 16.10 1.47
C GLU A 66 -21.68 14.93 0.59
N LEU A 67 -22.62 14.10 0.10
CA LEU A 67 -22.37 13.00 -0.83
C LEU A 67 -22.71 13.35 -2.28
N LEU A 68 -23.29 14.52 -2.54
CA LEU A 68 -23.56 14.98 -3.91
C LEU A 68 -22.38 15.78 -4.45
N PHE A 69 -21.77 15.31 -5.54
CA PHE A 69 -20.64 15.99 -6.19
C PHE A 69 -21.05 16.58 -7.54
N GLY A 70 -20.72 17.85 -7.76
CA GLY A 70 -20.97 18.50 -9.05
C GLY A 70 -19.77 18.39 -10.00
N ARG A 71 -18.56 18.72 -9.51
CA ARG A 71 -17.34 18.55 -10.30
C ARG A 71 -16.13 18.30 -9.41
N ILE A 72 -15.76 17.02 -9.27
CA ILE A 72 -14.55 16.61 -8.56
C ILE A 72 -13.32 17.10 -9.33
N GLN A 73 -12.57 18.03 -8.75
CA GLN A 73 -11.35 18.56 -9.34
C GLN A 73 -10.10 17.83 -8.85
N SER A 74 -10.13 17.37 -7.60
CA SER A 74 -8.98 16.72 -6.97
C SER A 74 -9.41 15.89 -5.77
N VAL A 75 -8.66 14.82 -5.50
CA VAL A 75 -8.73 14.02 -4.28
C VAL A 75 -7.32 13.85 -3.71
N ARG A 76 -7.16 14.05 -2.41
CA ARG A 76 -5.90 13.83 -1.69
C ARG A 76 -6.18 13.11 -0.38
N ARG A 77 -5.19 12.36 0.11
CA ARG A 77 -5.21 11.77 1.44
C ARG A 77 -4.30 12.58 2.37
N ASP A 78 -4.76 12.93 3.55
CA ASP A 78 -3.93 13.59 4.56
C ASP A 78 -3.10 12.58 5.39
N ALA A 79 -2.28 13.07 6.31
CA ALA A 79 -1.43 12.23 7.15
C ALA A 79 -2.22 11.37 8.17
N ALA A 80 -3.44 11.76 8.52
CA ALA A 80 -4.35 10.97 9.36
C ALA A 80 -5.12 9.92 8.55
N GLY A 81 -5.01 9.96 7.21
CA GLY A 81 -5.67 9.05 6.31
C GLY A 81 -7.02 9.53 5.80
N ASN A 82 -7.44 10.76 6.14
CA ASN A 82 -8.69 11.34 5.68
C ASN A 82 -8.61 11.66 4.18
N LEU A 83 -9.74 11.56 3.50
CA LEU A 83 -9.89 11.89 2.10
C LEU A 83 -10.40 13.33 1.96
N VAL A 84 -9.59 14.17 1.30
CA VAL A 84 -9.88 15.58 1.03
C VAL A 84 -10.25 15.70 -0.44
N VAL A 85 -11.48 16.10 -0.71
CA VAL A 85 -12.07 16.20 -2.05
C VAL A 85 -12.38 17.66 -2.36
N ALA A 86 -11.89 18.15 -3.50
CA ALA A 86 -12.24 19.47 -4.00
C ALA A 86 -13.42 19.35 -4.98
N ASP A 87 -14.60 19.86 -4.59
CA ASP A 87 -15.74 20.00 -5.47
C ASP A 87 -15.81 21.43 -6.02
N GLY A 88 -15.45 21.56 -7.30
CA GLY A 88 -15.36 22.84 -7.97
C GLY A 88 -16.70 23.45 -8.36
N GLN A 89 -17.81 22.69 -8.35
CA GLN A 89 -19.14 23.25 -8.59
C GLN A 89 -19.79 23.70 -7.28
N ALA A 90 -19.60 22.94 -6.21
CA ALA A 90 -20.06 23.32 -4.88
C ALA A 90 -19.21 24.45 -4.25
N HIS A 91 -18.04 24.75 -4.83
CA HIS A 91 -17.03 25.66 -4.26
C HIS A 91 -16.61 25.23 -2.85
N GLN A 92 -16.45 23.93 -2.65
CA GLN A 92 -16.19 23.31 -1.35
C GLN A 92 -15.00 22.36 -1.39
N ILE A 93 -14.25 22.36 -0.30
CA ILE A 93 -13.38 21.26 0.08
C ILE A 93 -14.15 20.39 1.08
N ARG A 94 -14.30 19.11 0.78
CA ARG A 94 -14.99 18.13 1.63
C ARG A 94 -13.99 17.13 2.19
N ILE A 95 -14.11 16.83 3.47
CA ILE A 95 -13.19 15.94 4.17
C ILE A 95 -13.99 14.75 4.69
N PHE A 96 -13.52 13.54 4.38
CA PHE A 96 -14.08 12.28 4.82
C PHE A 96 -13.04 11.49 5.61
N ASP A 97 -13.48 10.72 6.60
CA ASP A 97 -12.59 9.78 7.27
C ASP A 97 -12.19 8.62 6.34
N PRO A 98 -11.25 7.74 6.74
CA PRO A 98 -10.82 6.62 5.92
C PRO A 98 -11.94 5.61 5.59
N GLN A 99 -13.06 5.65 6.30
CA GLN A 99 -14.24 4.81 6.11
C GLN A 99 -15.29 5.49 5.21
N GLY A 100 -15.03 6.71 4.74
CA GLY A 100 -15.90 7.48 3.86
C GLY A 100 -17.00 8.26 4.56
N ARG A 101 -16.97 8.35 5.89
CA ARG A 101 -17.91 9.20 6.63
C ARG A 101 -17.48 10.65 6.51
N HIS A 102 -18.42 11.53 6.16
CA HIS A 102 -18.18 12.96 6.10
C HIS A 102 -17.79 13.52 7.47
N LEU A 103 -16.72 14.33 7.48
CA LEU A 103 -16.22 15.01 8.68
C LEU A 103 -16.59 16.49 8.66
N GLN A 104 -16.34 17.17 7.53
CA GLN A 104 -16.61 18.59 7.37
C GLN A 104 -16.52 19.04 5.90
N SER A 105 -17.14 20.18 5.62
CA SER A 105 -17.00 20.90 4.35
C SER A 105 -16.56 22.34 4.62
N VAL A 106 -15.66 22.87 3.79
CA VAL A 106 -15.13 24.23 3.91
C VAL A 106 -15.24 24.94 2.57
N GLY A 107 -15.69 26.19 2.59
CA GLY A 107 -15.87 27.03 1.40
C GLY A 107 -17.32 27.13 0.92
N ARG A 108 -17.55 28.13 0.08
CA ARG A 108 -18.82 28.44 -0.57
C ARG A 108 -18.58 29.35 -1.77
N ALA A 109 -19.60 29.55 -2.59
CA ALA A 109 -19.61 30.67 -3.54
C ALA A 109 -19.59 32.00 -2.76
N GLY A 110 -18.72 32.95 -3.16
CA GLY A 110 -18.33 34.07 -2.29
C GLY A 110 -18.71 35.48 -2.74
N ALA A 111 -18.74 36.40 -1.76
CA ALA A 111 -18.53 37.85 -1.91
C ALA A 111 -17.76 38.49 -0.73
N GLY A 112 -17.09 37.68 0.12
CA GLY A 112 -16.41 38.11 1.35
C GLY A 112 -15.54 36.97 1.89
N PRO A 113 -14.80 37.16 3.01
CA PRO A 113 -13.72 36.25 3.36
C PRO A 113 -14.26 34.88 3.84
N GLY A 114 -14.11 33.85 3.00
CA GLY A 114 -14.45 32.45 3.28
C GLY A 114 -15.82 32.05 2.75
#